data_AF-G4Z906-F1
#
_entry.id   AF-G4Z906-F1
#
_cell.length_a   1.000
_cell.length_b   1.000
_cell.length_c   1.000
_cell.angle_alpha   90.00
_cell.angle_beta   90.00
_cell.angle_gamma   90.00
#
_symmetry.space_group_name_H-M   'P 1'
#
loop_
_entity.id
_entity.type
_entity.pdbx_description
1 polymer ?
#
loop_
_entity_poly.entity_id
_entity_poly.type
_entity_poly.pdbx_seq_one_letter_code
_entity_poly.pdbx_strand_id
1 'polypeptide(L)'
;MKLFLPTLVASVALMLNGGANALNVKMPGVNYNSRKGPDWAPDSSKCKTAAEVQKDMFALKGVADKVRIYSLVDCNQAELVLPAAKNAGLKVHLGIWTTASHDYLLQEKAKLASLIDSGLYDDNVIGLHVGSETIYREEINADTAISYMKEIRDYIRSRGKNTWVSIADVIDVYNANPQLVDAVDYVSVNQFSFWERSDVNEGAAITLDRLKSLRVAAAKKGKKIVISETGWSSGGSDPAAGVASPANQAKFFSDFYQMARSHNFDYYWYVAFDSKWRVTNGGKEVEADFGIFQEDDTMKSNFQGLTIGWKDPKAIRNAGTNLLLSENGGNVYMSGKSNEWLVQEQQVWFFDSATQQVRSKSSDRCLDAYQAWDGGIVHVYRCMDNENNQKWTYDATTGQLKHAKHQGFCLDTDPAQNNKLQLYGCSPNNANQQWGVMDPSAI
;
A
#
# COMPACT_ATOMS: atom_id res chain seq x y z
N MET A 1 25.27 -46.14 47.08
CA MET A 1 24.24 -45.47 46.26
C MET A 1 24.61 -44.00 46.12
N LYS A 2 25.27 -43.63 45.02
CA LYS A 2 25.59 -42.23 44.65
C LYS A 2 25.24 -42.09 43.18
N LEU A 3 24.07 -41.51 42.90
CA LEU A 3 23.69 -41.09 41.55
C LEU A 3 24.41 -39.77 41.24
N PHE A 4 25.18 -39.77 40.16
CA PHE A 4 25.59 -38.56 39.45
C PHE A 4 24.48 -38.21 38.47
N LEU A 5 23.83 -37.05 38.64
CA LEU A 5 23.01 -36.44 37.59
C LEU A 5 23.91 -35.56 36.71
N PRO A 6 23.79 -35.61 35.37
CA PRO A 6 24.48 -34.70 34.47
C PRO A 6 23.77 -33.34 34.45
N THR A 7 24.56 -32.29 34.55
CA THR A 7 24.17 -30.88 34.36
C THR A 7 23.64 -30.65 32.95
N LEU A 8 22.34 -30.37 32.83
CA LEU A 8 21.73 -29.79 31.65
C LEU A 8 22.06 -28.29 31.64
N VAL A 9 22.93 -27.85 30.73
CA VAL A 9 23.12 -26.42 30.47
C VAL A 9 21.93 -25.96 29.65
N ALA A 10 20.92 -25.40 30.32
CA ALA A 10 19.85 -24.67 29.67
C ALA A 10 20.44 -23.32 29.21
N SER A 11 20.73 -23.21 27.92
CA SER A 11 20.97 -21.91 27.28
C SER A 11 19.69 -21.09 27.38
N VAL A 12 19.65 -20.18 28.35
CA VAL A 12 18.64 -19.12 28.43
C VAL A 12 18.85 -18.23 27.21
N ALA A 13 18.04 -18.45 26.17
CA ALA A 13 17.83 -17.43 25.17
C ALA A 13 17.17 -16.24 25.89
N LEU A 14 17.98 -15.22 26.19
CA LEU A 14 17.43 -13.91 26.51
C LEU A 14 16.67 -13.45 25.28
N MET A 15 15.35 -13.68 25.27
CA MET A 15 14.44 -12.84 24.50
C MET A 15 14.57 -11.45 25.10
N LEU A 16 15.46 -10.64 24.53
CA LEU A 16 15.36 -9.20 24.64
C LEU A 16 14.02 -8.84 24.00
N ASN A 17 13.01 -8.77 24.85
CA ASN A 17 11.77 -8.08 24.58
C ASN A 17 12.16 -6.63 24.26
N GLY A 18 12.36 -6.32 22.97
CA GLY A 18 12.47 -4.97 22.42
C GLY A 18 11.12 -4.25 22.47
N GLY A 19 10.42 -4.37 23.59
CA GLY A 19 9.13 -3.76 23.88
C GLY A 19 9.29 -2.30 24.25
N ALA A 20 9.74 -1.50 23.29
CA ALA A 20 9.51 -0.06 23.18
C ALA A 20 10.14 0.35 21.84
N ASN A 21 9.36 0.97 20.95
CA ASN A 21 9.79 1.59 19.67
C ASN A 21 9.64 0.76 18.37
N ALA A 22 8.58 -0.05 18.24
CA ALA A 22 8.20 -0.65 16.95
C ALA A 22 6.99 0.08 16.33
N LEU A 23 6.89 0.06 14.99
CA LEU A 23 5.69 0.46 14.25
C LEU A 23 4.48 -0.34 14.77
N ASN A 24 3.37 0.32 15.12
CA ASN A 24 2.23 -0.35 15.75
C ASN A 24 1.36 -1.19 14.78
N VAL A 25 1.65 -1.10 13.49
CA VAL A 25 0.99 -1.84 12.42
C VAL A 25 2.00 -2.66 11.62
N LYS A 26 1.53 -3.74 11.00
CA LYS A 26 2.29 -4.48 10.00
C LYS A 26 1.71 -4.26 8.61
N MET A 27 2.60 -4.05 7.63
CA MET A 27 2.22 -4.04 6.22
C MET A 27 2.06 -5.47 5.68
N PRO A 28 1.21 -5.69 4.67
CA PRO A 28 1.08 -6.99 4.03
C PRO A 28 2.42 -7.51 3.51
N GLY A 29 3.20 -6.67 2.82
CA GLY A 29 4.53 -7.02 2.38
C GLY A 29 5.47 -5.83 2.17
N VAL A 30 6.75 -6.15 1.97
CA VAL A 30 7.81 -5.18 1.68
C VAL A 30 8.71 -5.71 0.56
N ASN A 31 9.16 -4.83 -0.32
CA ASN A 31 10.15 -5.17 -1.33
C ASN A 31 11.53 -5.27 -0.68
N TYR A 32 12.29 -6.29 -1.03
CA TYR A 32 13.61 -6.58 -0.49
C TYR A 32 14.61 -6.86 -1.61
N ASN A 33 15.82 -6.34 -1.46
CA ASN A 33 16.92 -6.58 -2.37
C ASN A 33 18.15 -6.99 -1.55
N SER A 34 18.86 -8.03 -1.98
CA SER A 34 20.11 -8.46 -1.32
C SER A 34 21.34 -7.68 -1.78
N ARG A 35 21.18 -6.70 -2.67
CA ARG A 35 22.24 -5.75 -3.03
C ARG A 35 22.51 -4.75 -1.92
N LYS A 36 23.79 -4.46 -1.69
CA LYS A 36 24.31 -3.44 -0.77
C LYS A 36 25.41 -2.58 -1.38
N GLY A 37 25.70 -2.74 -2.67
CA GLY A 37 26.76 -2.02 -3.36
C GLY A 37 26.50 -1.82 -4.85
N PRO A 38 27.35 -1.03 -5.53
CA PRO A 38 27.16 -0.63 -6.92
C PRO A 38 27.45 -1.76 -7.92
N ASP A 39 27.12 -1.55 -9.20
CA ASP A 39 27.18 -2.59 -10.24
C ASP A 39 28.59 -3.10 -10.52
N TRP A 40 29.58 -2.20 -10.46
CA TRP A 40 30.99 -2.53 -10.69
C TRP A 40 31.68 -3.15 -9.48
N ALA A 41 31.04 -3.18 -8.32
CA ALA A 41 31.63 -3.80 -7.13
C ALA A 41 31.64 -5.33 -7.28
N PRO A 42 32.70 -6.00 -6.79
CA PRO A 42 32.73 -7.46 -6.72
C PRO A 42 31.59 -7.97 -5.83
N ASP A 43 31.15 -9.21 -6.05
CA ASP A 43 29.99 -9.77 -5.32
C ASP A 43 30.18 -9.76 -3.79
N SER A 44 31.42 -9.87 -3.29
CA SER A 44 31.73 -9.80 -1.85
C SER A 44 31.40 -8.46 -1.19
N SER A 45 31.33 -7.36 -1.96
CA SER A 45 30.91 -6.05 -1.47
C SER A 45 29.56 -5.59 -2.04
N LYS A 46 29.17 -6.08 -3.22
CA LYS A 46 27.87 -5.79 -3.85
C LYS A 46 26.71 -6.55 -3.23
N CYS A 47 26.94 -7.78 -2.74
CA CYS A 47 25.87 -8.68 -2.29
C CYS A 47 25.93 -8.95 -0.78
N LYS A 48 24.76 -8.99 -0.14
CA LYS A 48 24.60 -9.42 1.25
C LYS A 48 24.92 -10.91 1.39
N THR A 49 25.60 -11.26 2.48
CA THR A 49 25.89 -12.63 2.90
C THR A 49 24.64 -13.29 3.49
N ALA A 50 24.62 -14.63 3.59
CA ALA A 50 23.50 -15.36 4.22
C ALA A 50 23.17 -14.87 5.63
N ALA A 51 24.19 -14.50 6.42
CA ALA A 51 24.00 -13.97 7.78
C ALA A 51 23.34 -12.59 7.79
N GLU A 52 23.74 -11.70 6.86
CA GLU A 52 23.09 -10.40 6.67
C GLU A 52 21.63 -10.57 6.22
N VAL A 53 21.36 -11.42 5.23
CA VAL A 53 19.99 -11.71 4.79
C VAL A 53 19.14 -12.29 5.93
N GLN A 54 19.67 -13.19 6.75
CA GLN A 54 18.95 -13.74 7.90
C GLN A 54 18.62 -12.67 8.96
N LYS A 55 19.56 -11.76 9.24
CA LYS A 55 19.35 -10.61 10.13
C LYS A 55 18.23 -9.71 9.58
N ASP A 56 18.27 -9.40 8.29
CA ASP A 56 17.25 -8.59 7.63
C ASP A 56 15.86 -9.21 7.78
N MET A 57 15.71 -10.50 7.50
CA MET A 57 14.40 -11.18 7.59
C MET A 57 13.82 -11.12 9.01
N PHE A 58 14.64 -11.18 10.06
CA PHE A 58 14.15 -10.98 11.43
C PHE A 58 13.67 -9.56 11.68
N ALA A 59 14.39 -8.54 11.18
CA ALA A 59 13.95 -7.15 11.26
C ALA A 59 12.64 -6.93 10.49
N LEU A 60 12.54 -7.46 9.26
CA LEU A 60 11.36 -7.33 8.40
C LEU A 60 10.13 -8.02 8.98
N LYS A 61 10.28 -9.13 9.72
CA LYS A 61 9.13 -9.75 10.42
C LYS A 61 8.48 -8.83 11.46
N GLY A 62 9.25 -7.88 11.99
CA GLY A 62 8.74 -6.84 12.88
C GLY A 62 7.70 -5.95 12.22
N VAL A 63 7.82 -5.70 10.91
CA VAL A 63 7.01 -4.70 10.19
C VAL A 63 6.15 -5.27 9.06
N ALA A 64 6.41 -6.49 8.59
CA ALA A 64 5.69 -7.11 7.47
C ALA A 64 5.47 -8.62 7.68
N ASP A 65 4.57 -9.20 6.88
CA ASP A 65 4.34 -10.65 6.86
C ASP A 65 4.92 -11.34 5.62
N LYS A 66 5.25 -10.56 4.59
CA LYS A 66 5.73 -11.06 3.30
C LYS A 66 6.87 -10.21 2.77
N VAL A 67 7.78 -10.83 2.04
CA VAL A 67 8.82 -10.13 1.28
C VAL A 67 8.69 -10.41 -0.22
N ARG A 68 8.93 -9.41 -1.05
CA ARG A 68 9.04 -9.56 -2.51
C ARG A 68 10.49 -9.30 -2.92
N ILE A 69 11.06 -10.22 -3.70
CA ILE A 69 12.40 -10.07 -4.31
C ILE A 69 12.28 -9.92 -5.83
N TYR A 70 13.29 -9.38 -6.49
CA TYR A 70 13.22 -8.97 -7.90
C TYR A 70 13.77 -10.01 -8.88
N SER A 71 14.72 -10.82 -8.44
CA SER A 71 15.47 -11.79 -9.24
C SER A 71 15.79 -13.00 -8.36
N LEU A 72 15.95 -14.19 -8.97
CA LEU A 72 16.48 -15.36 -8.28
C LEU A 72 18.01 -15.41 -8.36
N VAL A 73 18.56 -14.94 -9.48
CA VAL A 73 19.98 -15.05 -9.84
C VAL A 73 20.82 -13.93 -9.25
N ASP A 74 20.38 -12.68 -9.37
CA ASP A 74 21.14 -11.51 -8.93
C ASP A 74 21.42 -11.59 -7.42
N CYS A 75 22.70 -11.51 -7.03
CA CYS A 75 23.18 -11.75 -5.67
C CYS A 75 22.71 -13.06 -5.02
N ASN A 76 22.43 -14.10 -5.83
CA ASN A 76 21.89 -15.39 -5.37
C ASN A 76 20.65 -15.24 -4.46
N GLN A 77 19.85 -14.21 -4.72
CA GLN A 77 18.80 -13.73 -3.82
C GLN A 77 17.87 -14.84 -3.32
N ALA A 78 17.33 -15.66 -4.21
CA ALA A 78 16.32 -16.64 -3.82
C ALA A 78 16.88 -17.75 -2.92
N GLU A 79 18.10 -18.22 -3.16
CA GLU A 79 18.73 -19.27 -2.34
C GLU A 79 19.04 -18.77 -0.92
N LEU A 80 19.35 -17.48 -0.76
CA LEU A 80 19.59 -16.87 0.54
C LEU A 80 18.28 -16.48 1.25
N VAL A 81 17.32 -15.91 0.53
CA VAL A 81 16.09 -15.35 1.11
C VAL A 81 15.09 -16.42 1.50
N LEU A 82 14.91 -17.49 0.71
CA LEU A 82 13.91 -18.52 1.01
C LEU A 82 14.10 -19.17 2.39
N PRO A 83 15.28 -19.70 2.76
CA PRO A 83 15.49 -20.26 4.09
C PRO A 83 15.43 -19.17 5.17
N ALA A 84 15.99 -17.99 4.92
CA ALA A 84 16.00 -16.89 5.89
C ALA A 84 14.60 -16.39 6.25
N ALA A 85 13.74 -16.22 5.24
CA ALA A 85 12.35 -15.81 5.39
C ALA A 85 11.54 -16.88 6.13
N LYS A 86 11.73 -18.16 5.78
CA LYS A 86 11.09 -19.29 6.47
C LYS A 86 11.45 -19.31 7.96
N ASN A 87 12.74 -19.15 8.29
CA ASN A 87 13.22 -19.09 9.67
C ASN A 87 12.64 -17.89 10.45
N ALA A 88 12.40 -16.77 9.78
CA ALA A 88 11.77 -15.59 10.38
C ALA A 88 10.23 -15.66 10.42
N GLY A 89 9.59 -16.65 9.79
CA GLY A 89 8.13 -16.72 9.68
C GLY A 89 7.53 -15.70 8.69
N LEU A 90 8.28 -15.38 7.63
CA LEU A 90 7.87 -14.55 6.49
C LEU A 90 7.58 -15.43 5.27
N LYS A 91 6.55 -15.06 4.48
CA LYS A 91 6.31 -15.64 3.15
C LYS A 91 7.08 -14.86 2.07
N VAL A 92 7.32 -15.49 0.93
CA VAL A 92 8.12 -14.90 -0.16
C VAL A 92 7.34 -14.86 -1.47
N HIS A 93 7.34 -13.71 -2.11
CA HIS A 93 6.95 -13.52 -3.50
C HIS A 93 8.23 -13.41 -4.34
N LEU A 94 8.44 -14.38 -5.23
CA LEU A 94 9.64 -14.46 -6.05
C LEU A 94 9.51 -13.60 -7.32
N GLY A 95 10.61 -12.94 -7.69
CA GLY A 95 10.74 -12.23 -8.95
C GLY A 95 11.60 -13.00 -9.94
N ILE A 96 11.11 -13.09 -11.17
CA ILE A 96 11.83 -13.61 -12.32
C ILE A 96 12.19 -12.40 -13.18
N TRP A 97 13.43 -11.96 -13.14
CA TRP A 97 13.86 -10.79 -13.89
C TRP A 97 13.84 -11.08 -15.40
N THR A 98 13.32 -10.13 -16.18
CA THR A 98 13.26 -10.26 -17.65
C THR A 98 13.77 -9.01 -18.33
N THR A 99 14.37 -9.22 -19.50
CA THR A 99 14.92 -8.18 -20.37
C THR A 99 14.48 -8.43 -21.82
N ALA A 100 14.95 -7.61 -22.74
CA ALA A 100 14.81 -7.84 -24.19
C ALA A 100 15.42 -9.18 -24.64
N SER A 101 16.46 -9.66 -23.94
CA SER A 101 17.09 -10.95 -24.24
C SER A 101 16.43 -12.08 -23.45
N HIS A 102 15.91 -13.06 -24.19
CA HIS A 102 15.31 -14.27 -23.62
C HIS A 102 16.30 -15.08 -22.78
N ASP A 103 17.62 -14.94 -22.98
CA ASP A 103 18.64 -15.64 -22.21
C ASP A 103 18.56 -15.32 -20.70
N TYR A 104 18.17 -14.10 -20.34
CA TYR A 104 17.96 -13.75 -18.93
C TYR A 104 16.81 -14.56 -18.31
N LEU A 105 15.70 -14.75 -19.04
CA LEU A 105 14.61 -15.60 -18.58
C LEU A 105 15.08 -17.04 -18.40
N LEU A 106 15.88 -17.56 -19.34
CA LEU A 106 16.40 -18.93 -19.26
C LEU A 106 17.32 -19.13 -18.03
N GLN A 107 18.13 -18.14 -17.68
CA GLN A 107 18.97 -18.18 -16.47
C GLN A 107 18.12 -18.18 -15.19
N GLU A 108 17.12 -17.30 -15.11
CA GLU A 108 16.19 -17.27 -13.97
C GLU A 108 15.39 -18.58 -13.86
N LYS A 109 14.92 -19.12 -14.98
CA LYS A 109 14.21 -20.41 -15.04
C LYS A 109 15.10 -21.58 -14.62
N ALA A 110 16.37 -21.58 -15.01
CA ALA A 110 17.34 -22.59 -14.54
C ALA A 110 17.57 -22.49 -13.03
N LYS A 111 17.64 -21.27 -12.48
CA LYS A 111 17.73 -21.09 -11.02
C LYS A 111 16.45 -21.56 -10.32
N LEU A 112 15.28 -21.23 -10.86
CA LEU A 112 13.99 -21.71 -10.36
C LEU A 112 13.92 -23.25 -10.34
N ALA A 113 14.40 -23.91 -11.40
CA ALA A 113 14.50 -25.36 -11.46
C ALA A 113 15.34 -25.92 -10.31
N SER A 114 16.53 -25.35 -10.07
CA SER A 114 17.42 -25.75 -8.98
C SER A 114 16.78 -25.57 -7.60
N LEU A 115 16.02 -24.49 -7.38
CA LEU A 115 15.30 -24.26 -6.12
C LEU A 115 14.17 -25.28 -5.91
N ILE A 116 13.48 -25.69 -6.97
CA ILE A 116 12.46 -26.75 -6.92
C ILE A 116 13.11 -28.11 -6.64
N ASP A 117 14.18 -28.45 -7.37
CA ASP A 117 14.87 -29.74 -7.27
C ASP A 117 15.54 -29.94 -5.90
N SER A 118 16.07 -28.86 -5.31
CA SER A 118 16.67 -28.87 -3.97
C SER A 118 15.64 -28.84 -2.83
N GLY A 119 14.36 -28.61 -3.13
CA GLY A 119 13.29 -28.50 -2.13
C GLY A 119 13.24 -27.16 -1.40
N LEU A 120 14.03 -26.15 -1.81
CA LEU A 120 13.94 -24.79 -1.27
C LEU A 120 12.66 -24.08 -1.72
N TYR A 121 12.10 -24.45 -2.86
CA TYR A 121 10.78 -24.01 -3.30
C TYR A 121 9.68 -24.85 -2.62
N ASP A 122 9.09 -24.29 -1.57
CA ASP A 122 7.99 -24.89 -0.80
C ASP A 122 6.81 -23.91 -0.63
N ASP A 123 5.87 -24.25 0.26
CA ASP A 123 4.67 -23.45 0.54
C ASP A 123 4.96 -22.10 1.23
N ASN A 124 6.24 -21.77 1.45
CA ASN A 124 6.66 -20.42 1.81
C ASN A 124 6.65 -19.46 0.61
N VAL A 125 6.71 -19.99 -0.62
CA VAL A 125 6.55 -19.22 -1.86
C VAL A 125 5.07 -19.05 -2.19
N ILE A 126 4.60 -17.82 -2.19
CA ILE A 126 3.16 -17.50 -2.32
C ILE A 126 2.78 -16.89 -3.67
N GLY A 127 3.76 -16.53 -4.49
CA GLY A 127 3.53 -15.89 -5.79
C GLY A 127 4.83 -15.72 -6.57
N LEU A 128 4.70 -15.62 -7.89
CA LEU A 128 5.77 -15.26 -8.81
C LEU A 128 5.32 -14.06 -9.65
N HIS A 129 6.21 -13.09 -9.86
CA HIS A 129 6.06 -12.12 -10.94
C HIS A 129 7.17 -12.32 -11.98
N VAL A 130 6.78 -12.35 -13.25
CA VAL A 130 7.69 -12.52 -14.39
C VAL A 130 7.82 -11.18 -15.08
N GLY A 131 9.00 -10.59 -14.92
CA GLY A 131 9.26 -9.20 -15.22
C GLY A 131 8.81 -8.24 -14.12
N SER A 132 9.52 -7.13 -14.07
CA SER A 132 9.18 -5.95 -13.27
C SER A 132 9.45 -4.75 -14.17
N GLU A 133 8.41 -4.08 -14.65
CA GLU A 133 8.51 -2.92 -15.56
C GLU A 133 9.23 -3.21 -16.89
N THR A 134 9.30 -4.46 -17.35
CA THR A 134 10.01 -4.79 -18.59
C THR A 134 9.33 -4.19 -19.82
N ILE A 135 8.00 -3.99 -19.78
CA ILE A 135 7.27 -3.31 -20.86
C ILE A 135 7.45 -1.80 -20.73
N TYR A 136 7.35 -1.24 -19.51
CA TYR A 136 7.59 0.18 -19.26
C TYR A 136 9.01 0.63 -19.64
N ARG A 137 10.02 -0.23 -19.45
CA ARG A 137 11.40 0.00 -19.92
C ARG A 137 11.57 -0.17 -21.45
N GLU A 138 10.50 -0.43 -22.18
CA GLU A 138 10.47 -0.61 -23.64
C GLU A 138 11.35 -1.76 -24.14
N GLU A 139 11.68 -2.72 -23.28
CA GLU A 139 12.54 -3.85 -23.65
C GLU A 139 11.76 -4.94 -24.40
N ILE A 140 10.50 -5.15 -24.04
CA ILE A 140 9.60 -6.10 -24.68
C ILE A 140 8.17 -5.53 -24.76
N ASN A 141 7.35 -6.07 -25.66
CA ASN A 141 5.93 -5.75 -25.71
C ASN A 141 5.09 -6.68 -24.81
N ALA A 142 3.80 -6.37 -24.68
CA ALA A 142 2.88 -7.13 -23.84
C ALA A 142 2.73 -8.61 -24.24
N ASP A 143 2.77 -8.94 -25.54
CA ASP A 143 2.64 -10.32 -26.01
C ASP A 143 3.86 -11.16 -25.63
N THR A 144 5.06 -10.60 -25.76
CA THR A 144 6.30 -11.22 -25.31
C THR A 144 6.30 -11.40 -23.79
N ALA A 145 5.86 -10.41 -23.02
CA ALA A 145 5.74 -10.52 -21.56
C ALA A 145 4.76 -11.65 -21.16
N ILE A 146 3.62 -11.77 -21.84
CA ILE A 146 2.66 -12.86 -21.63
C ILE A 146 3.29 -14.21 -21.98
N SER A 147 4.08 -14.29 -23.05
CA SER A 147 4.78 -15.50 -23.45
C SER A 147 5.78 -15.95 -22.37
N TYR A 148 6.61 -15.03 -21.87
CA TYR A 148 7.59 -15.32 -20.81
C TYR A 148 6.90 -15.77 -19.52
N MET A 149 5.81 -15.09 -19.12
CA MET A 149 5.03 -15.47 -17.95
C MET A 149 4.41 -16.87 -18.09
N LYS A 150 3.82 -17.16 -19.26
CA LYS A 150 3.28 -18.49 -19.57
C LYS A 150 4.36 -19.57 -19.48
N GLU A 151 5.54 -19.32 -20.01
CA GLU A 151 6.64 -20.28 -19.96
C GLU A 151 7.02 -20.65 -18.52
N ILE A 152 7.16 -19.67 -17.63
CA ILE A 152 7.45 -19.92 -16.21
C ILE A 152 6.29 -20.64 -15.53
N ARG A 153 5.05 -20.20 -15.79
CA ARG A 153 3.84 -20.77 -15.20
C ARG A 153 3.66 -22.23 -15.60
N ASP A 154 3.81 -22.55 -16.88
CA ASP A 154 3.68 -23.91 -17.39
C ASP A 154 4.83 -24.77 -16.89
N TYR A 155 6.04 -24.21 -16.77
CA TYR A 155 7.17 -24.89 -16.15
C TYR A 155 6.88 -25.30 -14.71
N ILE A 156 6.50 -24.38 -13.81
CA ILE A 156 6.23 -24.75 -12.41
C ILE A 156 5.05 -25.72 -12.27
N ARG A 157 4.03 -25.61 -13.13
CA ARG A 157 2.89 -26.54 -13.19
C ARG A 157 3.32 -27.93 -13.63
N SER A 158 4.22 -28.05 -14.61
CA SER A 158 4.81 -29.33 -15.01
C SER A 158 5.59 -30.02 -13.89
N ARG A 159 6.07 -29.24 -12.91
CA ARG A 159 6.72 -29.73 -11.68
C ARG A 159 5.75 -29.91 -10.51
N GLY A 160 4.43 -29.86 -10.75
CA GLY A 160 3.39 -30.08 -9.75
C GLY A 160 3.15 -28.88 -8.81
N LYS A 161 3.59 -27.67 -9.16
CA LYS A 161 3.41 -26.45 -8.36
C LYS A 161 2.30 -25.59 -8.97
N ASN A 162 1.38 -25.12 -8.13
CA ASN A 162 0.21 -24.31 -8.53
C ASN A 162 0.27 -22.85 -8.05
N THR A 163 1.45 -22.38 -7.69
CA THR A 163 1.68 -21.01 -7.24
C THR A 163 1.24 -20.01 -8.31
N TRP A 164 0.58 -18.93 -7.87
CA TRP A 164 0.07 -17.91 -8.79
C TRP A 164 1.21 -17.13 -9.45
N VAL A 165 1.03 -16.81 -10.72
CA VAL A 165 2.01 -16.08 -11.54
C VAL A 165 1.37 -14.84 -12.16
N SER A 166 2.07 -13.71 -12.06
CA SER A 166 1.70 -12.43 -12.66
C SER A 166 2.85 -11.84 -13.48
N ILE A 167 2.58 -10.70 -14.12
CA ILE A 167 3.57 -9.76 -14.64
C ILE A 167 3.48 -8.52 -13.75
N ALA A 168 4.60 -7.97 -13.27
CA ALA A 168 4.62 -6.70 -12.53
C ALA A 168 5.04 -5.58 -13.48
N ASP A 169 4.21 -4.55 -13.64
CA ASP A 169 4.51 -3.40 -14.50
C ASP A 169 3.75 -2.16 -14.01
N VAL A 170 4.05 -0.98 -14.57
CA VAL A 170 3.36 0.27 -14.17
C VAL A 170 1.88 0.21 -14.54
N ILE A 171 1.05 0.96 -13.81
CA ILE A 171 -0.40 0.94 -14.04
C ILE A 171 -0.79 1.35 -15.47
N ASP A 172 -0.05 2.28 -16.07
CA ASP A 172 -0.32 2.78 -17.41
C ASP A 172 -0.10 1.70 -18.48
N VAL A 173 0.83 0.76 -18.25
CA VAL A 173 1.04 -0.39 -19.13
C VAL A 173 -0.17 -1.33 -19.11
N TYR A 174 -0.74 -1.60 -17.93
CA TYR A 174 -1.97 -2.40 -17.82
C TYR A 174 -3.19 -1.71 -18.47
N ASN A 175 -3.28 -0.39 -18.34
CA ASN A 175 -4.35 0.39 -18.98
C ASN A 175 -4.23 0.38 -20.51
N ALA A 176 -3.01 0.45 -21.04
CA ALA A 176 -2.73 0.40 -22.47
C ALA A 176 -2.83 -1.02 -23.06
N ASN A 177 -2.64 -2.06 -22.24
CA ASN A 177 -2.59 -3.46 -22.66
C ASN A 177 -3.56 -4.33 -21.84
N PRO A 178 -4.89 -4.19 -22.06
CA PRO A 178 -5.90 -4.91 -21.27
C PRO A 178 -5.78 -6.44 -21.35
N GLN A 179 -5.14 -6.99 -22.39
CA GLN A 179 -4.85 -8.42 -22.51
C GLN A 179 -3.94 -8.95 -21.39
N LEU A 180 -3.15 -8.08 -20.74
CA LEU A 180 -2.37 -8.45 -19.55
C LEU A 180 -3.30 -8.88 -18.41
N VAL A 181 -4.39 -8.13 -18.19
CA VAL A 181 -5.40 -8.46 -17.17
C VAL A 181 -5.97 -9.85 -17.42
N ASP A 182 -6.15 -10.29 -18.66
CA ASP A 182 -6.65 -11.62 -18.99
C ASP A 182 -5.62 -12.74 -18.80
N ALA A 183 -4.33 -12.47 -19.01
CA ALA A 183 -3.28 -13.49 -18.98
C ALA A 183 -2.83 -13.93 -17.58
N VAL A 184 -2.74 -12.98 -16.63
CA VAL A 184 -2.14 -13.16 -15.29
C VAL A 184 -3.08 -13.84 -14.30
N ASP A 185 -2.57 -14.49 -13.25
CA ASP A 185 -3.44 -15.09 -12.21
C ASP A 185 -4.00 -14.02 -11.24
N TYR A 186 -3.27 -12.93 -11.03
CA TYR A 186 -3.67 -11.70 -10.34
C TYR A 186 -3.02 -10.51 -11.04
N VAL A 187 -3.58 -9.31 -10.91
CA VAL A 187 -2.99 -8.10 -11.49
C VAL A 187 -1.95 -7.56 -10.52
N SER A 188 -0.72 -7.31 -10.98
CA SER A 188 0.36 -6.76 -10.17
C SER A 188 0.86 -5.46 -10.77
N VAL A 189 0.67 -4.33 -10.08
CA VAL A 189 1.03 -3.01 -10.59
C VAL A 189 2.00 -2.26 -9.69
N ASN A 190 2.96 -1.60 -10.33
CA ASN A 190 3.81 -0.61 -9.70
C ASN A 190 3.10 0.75 -9.80
N GLN A 191 2.90 1.41 -8.66
CA GLN A 191 2.17 2.68 -8.59
C GLN A 191 2.80 3.59 -7.54
N PHE A 192 3.41 4.68 -8.01
CA PHE A 192 4.08 5.68 -7.18
C PHE A 192 3.51 7.07 -7.45
N SER A 193 2.58 7.53 -6.61
CA SER A 193 2.15 8.93 -6.64
C SER A 193 3.34 9.89 -6.44
N PHE A 194 4.38 9.46 -5.74
CA PHE A 194 5.63 10.20 -5.57
C PHE A 194 6.25 10.60 -6.92
N TRP A 195 6.30 9.71 -7.91
CA TRP A 195 6.84 9.99 -9.24
C TRP A 195 5.89 10.76 -10.16
N GLU A 196 4.70 11.09 -9.66
CA GLU A 196 3.71 11.92 -10.35
C GLU A 196 3.71 13.36 -9.84
N ARG A 197 4.76 13.78 -9.11
CA ARG A 197 4.88 15.11 -8.48
C ARG A 197 3.74 15.42 -7.51
N SER A 198 3.17 14.38 -6.92
CA SER A 198 2.04 14.54 -6.00
C SER A 198 2.45 15.33 -4.77
N ASP A 199 1.52 16.15 -4.26
CA ASP A 199 1.58 16.64 -2.89
C ASP A 199 1.32 15.45 -1.94
N VAL A 200 2.03 15.40 -0.80
CA VAL A 200 1.87 14.29 0.15
C VAL A 200 0.44 14.15 0.67
N ASN A 201 -0.31 15.26 0.77
CA ASN A 201 -1.71 15.27 1.20
C ASN A 201 -2.67 14.65 0.16
N GLU A 202 -2.19 14.38 -1.06
CA GLU A 202 -2.95 13.75 -2.15
C GLU A 202 -2.38 12.39 -2.57
N GLY A 203 -1.22 11.97 -2.07
CA GLY A 203 -0.52 10.79 -2.60
C GLY A 203 -1.35 9.51 -2.58
N ALA A 204 -2.03 9.24 -1.46
CA ALA A 204 -2.91 8.08 -1.32
C ALA A 204 -4.18 8.21 -2.18
N ALA A 205 -4.79 9.39 -2.23
CA ALA A 205 -5.94 9.71 -3.09
C ALA A 205 -5.64 9.50 -4.58
N ILE A 206 -4.51 10.02 -5.07
CA ILE A 206 -4.04 9.85 -6.45
C ILE A 206 -3.80 8.37 -6.75
N THR A 207 -3.23 7.63 -5.81
CA THR A 207 -3.04 6.19 -5.98
C THR A 207 -4.38 5.46 -6.14
N LEU A 208 -5.39 5.81 -5.34
CA LEU A 208 -6.73 5.24 -5.44
C LEU A 208 -7.43 5.62 -6.76
N ASP A 209 -7.29 6.88 -7.19
CA ASP A 209 -7.82 7.38 -8.47
C ASP A 209 -7.24 6.61 -9.65
N ARG A 210 -5.91 6.42 -9.66
CA ARG A 210 -5.18 5.63 -10.66
C ARG A 210 -5.70 4.20 -10.72
N LEU A 211 -5.95 3.57 -9.57
CA LEU A 211 -6.43 2.19 -9.48
C LEU A 211 -7.90 2.00 -9.89
N LYS A 212 -8.73 3.04 -9.88
CA LYS A 212 -10.20 2.94 -10.01
C LYS A 212 -10.66 2.11 -11.22
N SER A 213 -10.19 2.42 -12.41
CA SER A 213 -10.59 1.72 -13.64
C SER A 213 -10.05 0.28 -13.68
N LEU A 214 -8.82 0.09 -13.25
CA LEU A 214 -8.17 -1.23 -13.24
C LEU A 214 -8.83 -2.17 -12.22
N ARG A 215 -9.28 -1.65 -11.06
CA ARG A 215 -10.07 -2.40 -10.07
C ARG A 215 -11.35 -2.96 -10.68
N VAL A 216 -12.06 -2.15 -11.46
CA VAL A 216 -13.27 -2.59 -12.17
C VAL A 216 -12.94 -3.66 -13.20
N ALA A 217 -11.88 -3.47 -13.99
CA ALA A 217 -11.45 -4.46 -14.99
C ALA A 217 -11.05 -5.80 -14.36
N ALA A 218 -10.26 -5.77 -13.29
CA ALA A 218 -9.83 -6.97 -12.57
C ALA A 218 -11.01 -7.68 -11.89
N ALA A 219 -11.90 -6.94 -11.23
CA ALA A 219 -13.09 -7.50 -10.57
C ALA A 219 -14.02 -8.22 -11.57
N LYS A 220 -14.23 -7.66 -12.77
CA LYS A 220 -15.00 -8.31 -13.86
C LYS A 220 -14.42 -9.66 -14.29
N LYS A 221 -13.14 -9.90 -14.04
CA LYS A 221 -12.42 -11.13 -14.35
C LYS A 221 -12.17 -12.01 -13.11
N GLY A 222 -12.70 -11.63 -11.95
CA GLY A 222 -12.47 -12.35 -10.68
C GLY A 222 -11.03 -12.27 -10.18
N LYS A 223 -10.25 -11.28 -10.63
CA LYS A 223 -8.83 -11.14 -10.31
C LYS A 223 -8.62 -10.13 -9.20
N LYS A 224 -7.70 -10.46 -8.29
CA LYS A 224 -7.21 -9.52 -7.27
C LYS A 224 -6.20 -8.56 -7.88
N ILE A 225 -6.08 -7.39 -7.27
CA ILE A 225 -4.99 -6.44 -7.54
C ILE A 225 -4.01 -6.51 -6.37
N VAL A 226 -2.73 -6.54 -6.73
CA VAL A 226 -1.58 -6.39 -5.83
C VAL A 226 -0.82 -5.15 -6.28
N ILE A 227 -0.56 -4.23 -5.36
CA ILE A 227 0.33 -3.08 -5.63
C ILE A 227 1.75 -3.56 -5.35
N SER A 228 2.46 -4.02 -6.39
CA SER A 228 3.78 -4.64 -6.23
C SER A 228 4.85 -3.67 -5.75
N GLU A 229 4.71 -2.38 -6.05
CA GLU A 229 5.65 -1.35 -5.59
C GLU A 229 4.92 -0.03 -5.38
N THR A 230 5.10 0.55 -4.21
CA THR A 230 4.67 1.91 -3.87
C THR A 230 5.47 2.41 -2.67
N GLY A 231 5.71 3.71 -2.58
CA GLY A 231 6.51 4.28 -1.51
C GLY A 231 6.71 5.77 -1.67
N TRP A 232 7.39 6.36 -0.69
CA TRP A 232 7.73 7.78 -0.68
C TRP A 232 9.14 7.93 -0.12
N SER A 233 9.98 8.75 -0.77
CA SER A 233 11.34 8.97 -0.31
C SER A 233 11.42 9.94 0.87
N SER A 234 12.28 9.66 1.85
CA SER A 234 12.54 10.60 2.96
C SER A 234 13.64 11.62 2.70
N GLY A 235 14.36 11.52 1.58
CA GLY A 235 15.53 12.34 1.30
C GLY A 235 15.82 12.53 -0.19
N GLY A 236 16.80 13.37 -0.50
CA GLY A 236 17.15 13.74 -1.88
C GLY A 236 16.15 14.70 -2.54
N SER A 237 16.40 15.03 -3.80
CA SER A 237 15.49 15.85 -4.61
C SER A 237 15.45 15.40 -6.07
N ASP A 238 14.30 15.55 -6.72
CA ASP A 238 14.15 15.36 -8.17
C ASP A 238 12.99 16.23 -8.69
N PRO A 239 13.14 16.99 -9.79
CA PRO A 239 12.08 17.85 -10.32
C PRO A 239 10.82 17.10 -10.79
N ALA A 240 10.93 15.79 -11.03
CA ALA A 240 9.81 14.94 -11.39
C ALA A 240 9.17 14.20 -10.20
N ALA A 241 9.66 14.42 -8.97
CA ALA A 241 9.15 13.78 -7.77
C ALA A 241 8.33 14.72 -6.88
N GLY A 242 7.52 14.14 -6.00
CA GLY A 242 6.96 14.82 -4.84
C GLY A 242 8.06 15.22 -3.84
N VAL A 243 7.74 16.11 -2.91
CA VAL A 243 8.72 16.58 -1.92
C VAL A 243 9.13 15.43 -1.00
N ALA A 244 10.41 15.06 -1.05
CA ALA A 244 10.99 14.04 -0.17
C ALA A 244 11.35 14.64 1.20
N SER A 245 10.84 14.03 2.26
CA SER A 245 11.20 14.38 3.65
C SER A 245 10.76 13.25 4.59
N PRO A 246 11.37 13.11 5.79
CA PRO A 246 10.94 12.09 6.76
C PRO A 246 9.47 12.26 7.17
N ALA A 247 9.02 13.51 7.32
CA ALA A 247 7.62 13.85 7.63
C ALA A 247 6.68 13.41 6.50
N ASN A 248 7.04 13.66 5.24
CA ASN A 248 6.20 13.28 4.11
C ASN A 248 6.19 11.75 3.90
N GLN A 249 7.30 11.07 4.12
CA GLN A 249 7.34 9.61 4.07
C GLN A 249 6.42 8.98 5.13
N ALA A 250 6.48 9.47 6.38
CA ALA A 250 5.61 8.99 7.45
C ALA A 250 4.12 9.30 7.19
N LYS A 251 3.82 10.48 6.67
CA LYS A 251 2.46 10.88 6.29
C LYS A 251 1.91 10.01 5.17
N PHE A 252 2.64 9.88 4.06
CA PHE A 252 2.22 9.03 2.94
C PHE A 252 2.03 7.59 3.39
N PHE A 253 2.95 7.03 4.18
CA PHE A 253 2.79 5.67 4.71
C PHE A 253 1.51 5.53 5.53
N SER A 254 1.22 6.50 6.42
CA SER A 254 0.04 6.46 7.28
C SER A 254 -1.27 6.56 6.48
N ASP A 255 -1.35 7.50 5.55
CA ASP A 255 -2.53 7.70 4.69
C ASP A 255 -2.72 6.50 3.74
N PHE A 256 -1.64 6.06 3.08
CA PHE A 256 -1.67 4.90 2.19
C PHE A 256 -2.05 3.61 2.93
N TYR A 257 -1.51 3.36 4.13
CA TYR A 257 -1.84 2.18 4.92
C TYR A 257 -3.35 2.09 5.21
N GLN A 258 -3.95 3.21 5.61
CA GLN A 258 -5.37 3.29 5.94
C GLN A 258 -6.24 3.10 4.70
N MET A 259 -5.88 3.76 3.61
CA MET A 259 -6.54 3.61 2.31
C MET A 259 -6.49 2.14 1.87
N ALA A 260 -5.28 1.56 1.78
CA ALA A 260 -5.07 0.19 1.33
C ALA A 260 -5.84 -0.83 2.19
N ARG A 261 -5.80 -0.67 3.52
CA ARG A 261 -6.55 -1.53 4.44
C ARG A 261 -8.06 -1.43 4.20
N SER A 262 -8.59 -0.23 4.03
CA SER A 262 -10.03 -0.01 3.86
C SER A 262 -10.60 -0.63 2.56
N HIS A 263 -9.75 -0.79 1.55
CA HIS A 263 -10.06 -1.45 0.28
C HIS A 263 -9.58 -2.91 0.22
N ASN A 264 -8.97 -3.43 1.29
CA ASN A 264 -8.38 -4.76 1.34
C ASN A 264 -7.34 -4.99 0.21
N PHE A 265 -6.52 -3.98 -0.08
CA PHE A 265 -5.43 -4.10 -1.03
C PHE A 265 -4.26 -4.85 -0.42
N ASP A 266 -3.74 -5.78 -1.21
CA ASP A 266 -2.43 -6.36 -0.95
C ASP A 266 -1.35 -5.48 -1.61
N TYR A 267 -0.26 -5.22 -0.91
CA TYR A 267 0.80 -4.34 -1.43
C TYR A 267 2.17 -4.70 -0.86
N TYR A 268 3.21 -4.23 -1.56
CA TYR A 268 4.58 -4.27 -1.08
C TYR A 268 5.15 -2.86 -1.02
N TRP A 269 5.52 -2.41 0.18
CA TRP A 269 6.21 -1.14 0.34
C TRP A 269 7.57 -1.18 -0.35
N TYR A 270 7.85 -0.17 -1.16
CA TYR A 270 9.14 0.08 -1.77
C TYR A 270 9.88 1.10 -0.90
N VAL A 271 10.93 0.70 -0.17
CA VAL A 271 11.57 -0.63 -0.11
C VAL A 271 12.00 -0.90 1.35
N ALA A 272 12.52 -2.09 1.65
CA ALA A 272 12.94 -2.47 3.00
C ALA A 272 14.01 -1.52 3.58
N PHE A 273 15.14 -1.38 2.89
CA PHE A 273 16.32 -0.64 3.36
C PHE A 273 16.67 0.49 2.40
N ASP A 274 17.13 1.61 2.94
CA ASP A 274 17.80 2.66 2.17
C ASP A 274 19.00 2.05 1.40
N SER A 275 19.41 2.70 0.30
CA SER A 275 20.40 2.12 -0.63
C SER A 275 21.16 3.22 -1.38
N LYS A 276 22.22 3.77 -0.78
CA LYS A 276 23.02 4.87 -1.32
C LYS A 276 23.75 4.49 -2.61
N TRP A 277 24.07 3.20 -2.77
CA TRP A 277 24.69 2.69 -3.98
C TRP A 277 23.87 2.94 -5.26
N ARG A 278 22.54 3.10 -5.15
CA ARG A 278 21.67 3.41 -6.29
C ARG A 278 22.01 4.76 -6.91
N VAL A 279 22.32 5.76 -6.08
CA VAL A 279 22.79 7.07 -6.53
C VAL A 279 24.20 6.95 -7.11
N THR A 280 25.06 6.14 -6.49
CA THR A 280 26.40 5.88 -7.04
C THR A 280 26.32 5.27 -8.44
N ASN A 281 25.36 4.38 -8.69
CA ASN A 281 25.05 3.81 -10.01
C ASN A 281 24.42 4.81 -11.00
N GLY A 282 24.33 6.11 -10.67
CA GLY A 282 23.73 7.14 -11.53
C GLY A 282 22.23 7.28 -11.37
N GLY A 283 21.62 6.62 -10.37
CA GLY A 283 20.22 6.81 -10.01
C GLY A 283 19.96 8.19 -9.40
N LYS A 284 18.68 8.56 -9.31
CA LYS A 284 18.25 9.85 -8.76
C LYS A 284 18.50 9.90 -7.26
N GLU A 285 18.81 11.09 -6.72
CA GLU A 285 19.09 11.26 -5.28
C GLU A 285 18.00 10.66 -4.38
N VAL A 286 16.74 10.87 -4.76
CA VAL A 286 15.57 10.39 -4.01
C VAL A 286 15.49 8.87 -3.92
N GLU A 287 16.11 8.11 -4.84
CA GLU A 287 16.05 6.65 -4.85
C GLU A 287 16.80 6.00 -3.69
N ALA A 288 17.74 6.72 -3.06
CA ALA A 288 18.50 6.18 -1.95
C ALA A 288 17.71 6.07 -0.63
N ASP A 289 16.58 6.78 -0.50
CA ASP A 289 15.96 7.09 0.80
C ASP A 289 14.49 6.60 0.93
N PHE A 290 14.09 5.58 0.16
CA PHE A 290 12.75 4.95 0.21
C PHE A 290 12.57 3.92 1.33
N GLY A 291 13.65 3.52 1.99
CA GLY A 291 13.69 2.51 3.04
C GLY A 291 12.80 2.84 4.23
N ILE A 292 12.34 1.79 4.91
CA ILE A 292 11.81 1.86 6.29
C ILE A 292 12.96 1.80 7.29
N PHE A 293 14.01 1.08 6.92
CA PHE A 293 15.27 0.96 7.65
C PHE A 293 16.39 1.70 6.91
N GLN A 294 17.38 2.15 7.66
CA GLN A 294 18.65 2.65 7.12
C GLN A 294 19.52 1.47 6.63
N GLU A 295 20.64 1.75 5.95
CA GLU A 295 21.57 0.72 5.46
C GLU A 295 22.22 -0.14 6.56
N ASP A 296 22.24 0.35 7.80
CA ASP A 296 22.78 -0.36 8.98
C ASP A 296 21.73 -1.19 9.75
N ASP A 297 20.55 -1.36 9.13
CA ASP A 297 19.38 -2.08 9.63
C ASP A 297 18.64 -1.37 10.79
N THR A 298 18.98 -0.12 11.10
CA THR A 298 18.24 0.66 12.10
C THR A 298 16.93 1.18 11.49
N MET A 299 15.82 1.04 12.23
CA MET A 299 14.53 1.60 11.80
C MET A 299 14.63 3.13 11.78
N LYS A 300 14.18 3.77 10.71
CA LYS A 300 14.23 5.23 10.59
C LYS A 300 13.31 5.86 11.63
N SER A 301 13.74 7.00 12.18
CA SER A 301 13.03 7.68 13.27
C SER A 301 11.61 8.13 12.91
N ASN A 302 11.33 8.37 11.63
CA ASN A 302 9.99 8.70 11.15
C ASN A 302 9.02 7.49 11.09
N PHE A 303 9.52 6.27 11.21
CA PHE A 303 8.73 5.05 11.42
C PHE A 303 8.76 4.58 12.88
N GLN A 304 9.86 4.83 13.57
CA GLN A 304 10.05 4.47 14.97
C GLN A 304 8.99 5.15 15.85
N GLY A 305 8.11 4.36 16.47
CA GLY A 305 7.02 4.89 17.30
C GLY A 305 5.88 5.56 16.53
N LEU A 306 5.90 5.50 15.19
CA LEU A 306 4.76 5.93 14.39
C LEU A 306 3.54 5.11 14.77
N THR A 307 2.48 5.81 15.18
CA THR A 307 1.22 5.19 15.61
C THR A 307 0.14 5.50 14.59
N ILE A 308 -0.34 4.47 13.92
CA ILE A 308 -1.47 4.55 13.00
C ILE A 308 -2.70 4.04 13.74
N GLY A 309 -3.65 4.95 14.01
CA GLY A 309 -4.89 4.65 14.70
C GLY A 309 -5.90 3.92 13.82
N TRP A 310 -6.85 3.20 14.42
CA TRP A 310 -7.91 2.52 13.69
C TRP A 310 -9.07 3.48 13.40
N LYS A 311 -9.48 3.56 12.14
CA LYS A 311 -10.69 4.30 11.71
C LYS A 311 -11.76 3.31 11.27
N ASP A 312 -12.89 3.31 11.97
CA ASP A 312 -14.04 2.48 11.60
C ASP A 312 -14.79 3.11 10.44
N PRO A 313 -15.19 2.32 9.43
CA PRO A 313 -16.03 2.83 8.35
C PRO A 313 -17.41 3.19 8.91
N LYS A 314 -17.95 4.31 8.47
CA LYS A 314 -19.28 4.80 8.83
C LYS A 314 -20.07 5.18 7.60
N ALA A 315 -21.38 5.02 7.67
CA ALA A 315 -22.29 5.69 6.77
C ALA A 315 -23.03 6.79 7.52
N ILE A 316 -23.30 7.88 6.81
CA ILE A 316 -23.92 9.09 7.36
C ILE A 316 -25.27 9.25 6.67
N ARG A 317 -26.34 8.91 7.37
CA ARG A 317 -27.72 8.90 6.84
C ARG A 317 -28.48 10.12 7.34
N ASN A 318 -29.06 10.90 6.44
CA ASN A 318 -29.93 12.01 6.84
C ASN A 318 -31.26 11.49 7.43
N ALA A 319 -31.71 12.08 8.54
CA ALA A 319 -32.90 11.65 9.27
C ALA A 319 -34.21 11.97 8.53
N GLY A 320 -34.27 13.10 7.80
CA GLY A 320 -35.48 13.52 7.08
C GLY A 320 -35.72 12.74 5.78
N THR A 321 -34.66 12.45 5.03
CA THR A 321 -34.73 11.86 3.69
C THR A 321 -34.39 10.38 3.63
N ASN A 322 -33.73 9.83 4.68
CA ASN A 322 -33.10 8.51 4.69
C ASN A 322 -32.01 8.30 3.62
N LEU A 323 -31.59 9.35 2.92
CA LEU A 323 -30.49 9.31 1.96
C LEU A 323 -29.13 9.30 2.69
N LEU A 324 -28.11 8.78 2.02
CA LEU A 324 -26.74 8.68 2.49
C LEU A 324 -25.89 9.81 1.90
N LEU A 325 -25.06 10.41 2.75
CA LEU A 325 -23.97 11.29 2.32
C LEU A 325 -23.02 10.48 1.43
N SER A 326 -22.85 10.95 0.20
CA SER A 326 -22.11 10.26 -0.84
C SER A 326 -21.10 11.19 -1.49
N GLU A 327 -19.99 10.65 -1.99
CA GLU A 327 -18.98 11.39 -2.73
C GLU A 327 -18.63 10.72 -4.06
N ASN A 328 -18.63 11.48 -5.14
CA ASN A 328 -18.11 10.99 -6.41
C ASN A 328 -17.47 12.12 -7.21
N GLY A 329 -16.19 11.95 -7.54
CA GLY A 329 -15.45 12.85 -8.41
C GLY A 329 -15.32 14.25 -7.83
N GLY A 330 -15.13 14.36 -6.50
CA GLY A 330 -14.95 15.64 -5.81
C GLY A 330 -16.25 16.30 -5.34
N ASN A 331 -17.41 15.80 -5.77
CA ASN A 331 -18.71 16.34 -5.37
C ASN A 331 -19.34 15.48 -4.28
N VAL A 332 -19.91 16.16 -3.28
CA VAL A 332 -20.72 15.51 -2.25
C VAL A 332 -22.20 15.68 -2.56
N TYR A 333 -22.98 14.64 -2.31
CA TYR A 333 -24.41 14.61 -2.64
C TYR A 333 -25.14 13.58 -1.76
N MET A 334 -26.48 13.64 -1.79
CA MET A 334 -27.33 12.69 -1.10
C MET A 334 -27.81 11.59 -2.07
N SER A 335 -27.67 10.32 -1.69
CA SER A 335 -28.09 9.20 -2.55
C SER A 335 -28.75 8.05 -1.77
N GLY A 336 -29.56 7.25 -2.46
CA GLY A 336 -30.13 6.03 -1.88
C GLY A 336 -29.08 4.94 -1.76
N LYS A 337 -29.25 4.01 -0.81
CA LYS A 337 -28.37 2.83 -0.65
C LYS A 337 -28.18 2.10 -1.98
N SER A 338 -26.93 1.75 -2.30
CA SER A 338 -26.60 0.97 -3.49
C SER A 338 -26.12 -0.44 -3.14
N ASN A 339 -26.32 -1.38 -4.07
CA ASN A 339 -25.74 -2.73 -4.02
C ASN A 339 -24.48 -2.85 -4.89
N GLU A 340 -24.17 -1.84 -5.71
CA GLU A 340 -22.95 -1.81 -6.50
C GLU A 340 -21.76 -1.45 -5.61
N TRP A 341 -20.81 -2.36 -5.46
CA TRP A 341 -19.69 -2.22 -4.51
C TRP A 341 -18.92 -0.90 -4.66
N LEU A 342 -18.72 -0.42 -5.90
CA LEU A 342 -18.01 0.83 -6.16
C LEU A 342 -18.83 2.06 -5.74
N VAL A 343 -20.17 1.97 -5.81
CA VAL A 343 -21.07 3.02 -5.31
C VAL A 343 -21.19 2.95 -3.79
N GLN A 344 -21.13 1.75 -3.20
CA GLN A 344 -21.08 1.62 -1.74
C GLN A 344 -19.84 2.30 -1.15
N GLU A 345 -18.68 2.24 -1.81
CA GLU A 345 -17.50 2.99 -1.36
C GLU A 345 -17.74 4.50 -1.33
N GLN A 346 -18.57 5.03 -2.22
CA GLN A 346 -18.94 6.46 -2.25
C GLN A 346 -19.78 6.86 -1.04
N GLN A 347 -20.43 5.90 -0.37
CA GLN A 347 -21.34 6.10 0.75
C GLN A 347 -20.68 5.87 2.12
N VAL A 348 -19.37 5.58 2.13
CA VAL A 348 -18.61 5.26 3.34
C VAL A 348 -17.60 6.35 3.65
N TRP A 349 -17.56 6.72 4.92
CA TRP A 349 -16.74 7.79 5.47
C TRP A 349 -15.99 7.33 6.71
N PHE A 350 -14.90 8.00 7.04
CA PHE A 350 -14.08 7.77 8.21
C PHE A 350 -13.96 9.03 9.03
N PHE A 351 -14.25 8.95 10.32
CA PHE A 351 -14.02 10.03 11.27
C PHE A 351 -12.62 9.88 11.86
N ASP A 352 -11.77 10.88 11.67
CA ASP A 352 -10.45 10.95 12.29
C ASP A 352 -10.52 11.83 13.54
N SER A 353 -10.45 11.21 14.73
CA SER A 353 -10.49 11.96 15.99
C SER A 353 -9.21 12.77 16.24
N ALA A 354 -8.07 12.38 15.66
CA ALA A 354 -6.81 13.08 15.86
C ALA A 354 -6.77 14.38 15.03
N THR A 355 -7.30 14.35 13.80
CA THR A 355 -7.29 15.52 12.91
C THR A 355 -8.66 16.21 12.79
N GLN A 356 -9.71 15.68 13.40
CA GLN A 356 -11.11 16.07 13.25
C GLN A 356 -11.60 16.08 11.79
N GLN A 357 -10.96 15.31 10.91
CA GLN A 357 -11.36 15.18 9.50
C GLN A 357 -12.45 14.12 9.32
N VAL A 358 -13.29 14.31 8.30
CA VAL A 358 -14.23 13.31 7.79
C VAL A 358 -13.77 12.91 6.40
N ARG A 359 -13.19 11.72 6.26
CA ARG A 359 -12.56 11.24 5.01
C ARG A 359 -13.49 10.33 4.22
N SER A 360 -13.58 10.55 2.92
CA SER A 360 -14.30 9.70 1.97
C SER A 360 -13.53 8.41 1.70
N LYS A 361 -14.21 7.26 1.72
CA LYS A 361 -13.63 5.99 1.32
C LYS A 361 -13.37 5.92 -0.19
N SER A 362 -14.21 6.52 -1.03
CA SER A 362 -14.07 6.40 -2.49
C SER A 362 -12.89 7.17 -3.08
N SER A 363 -12.37 8.18 -2.37
CA SER A 363 -11.32 9.06 -2.89
C SER A 363 -10.17 9.34 -1.91
N ASP A 364 -10.27 8.94 -0.64
CA ASP A 364 -9.35 9.33 0.45
C ASP A 364 -9.22 10.85 0.66
N ARG A 365 -10.23 11.63 0.21
CA ARG A 365 -10.31 13.09 0.39
C ARG A 365 -11.22 13.47 1.55
N CYS A 366 -11.05 14.68 2.07
CA CYS A 366 -11.69 15.17 3.29
C CYS A 366 -12.86 16.08 2.97
N LEU A 367 -13.96 15.95 3.73
CA LEU A 367 -15.07 16.87 3.72
C LEU A 367 -14.59 18.28 4.08
N ASP A 368 -14.88 19.26 3.23
CA ASP A 368 -14.33 20.61 3.27
C ASP A 368 -15.44 21.65 3.07
N ALA A 369 -15.45 22.67 3.92
CA ALA A 369 -16.39 23.78 3.86
C ALA A 369 -15.71 25.10 4.24
N TYR A 370 -15.16 25.81 3.25
CA TYR A 370 -14.43 27.07 3.46
C TYR A 370 -15.31 28.33 3.56
N GLN A 371 -16.61 28.22 3.26
CA GLN A 371 -17.55 29.34 3.21
C GLN A 371 -18.44 29.36 4.46
N ALA A 372 -18.03 30.14 5.47
CA ALA A 372 -18.72 30.25 6.75
C ALA A 372 -19.99 31.14 6.71
N TRP A 373 -20.94 30.82 5.84
CA TRP A 373 -22.25 31.47 5.74
C TRP A 373 -23.32 30.48 5.30
N ASP A 374 -24.59 30.85 5.50
CA ASP A 374 -25.73 30.05 5.08
C ASP A 374 -25.72 29.81 3.56
N GLY A 375 -25.74 28.53 3.17
CA GLY A 375 -25.61 28.13 1.77
C GLY A 375 -24.18 27.97 1.28
N GLY A 376 -23.20 28.06 2.18
CA GLY A 376 -21.78 27.84 1.89
C GLY A 376 -21.53 26.45 1.29
N ILE A 377 -20.59 26.37 0.34
CA ILE A 377 -20.28 25.13 -0.36
C ILE A 377 -19.66 24.11 0.58
N VAL A 378 -20.13 22.87 0.48
CA VAL A 378 -19.49 21.68 1.04
C VAL A 378 -19.05 20.79 -0.12
N HIS A 379 -17.82 20.31 -0.08
CA HIS A 379 -17.22 19.44 -1.09
C HIS A 379 -16.19 18.50 -0.44
N VAL A 380 -15.45 17.74 -1.24
CA VAL A 380 -14.22 17.11 -0.74
C VAL A 380 -12.98 17.76 -1.33
N TYR A 381 -11.93 17.83 -0.53
CA TYR A 381 -10.62 18.35 -0.91
C TYR A 381 -9.52 17.52 -0.27
N ARG A 382 -8.28 17.70 -0.72
CA ARG A 382 -7.12 16.98 -0.17
C ARG A 382 -7.01 17.12 1.33
N CYS A 383 -6.70 16.03 2.01
CA CYS A 383 -6.69 16.01 3.47
C CYS A 383 -5.45 16.67 4.04
N MET A 384 -5.64 17.88 4.58
CA MET A 384 -4.57 18.67 5.20
C MET A 384 -4.80 18.73 6.71
N ASP A 385 -3.86 18.19 7.48
CA ASP A 385 -4.05 17.94 8.92
C ASP A 385 -4.23 19.24 9.73
N ASN A 386 -3.78 20.37 9.21
CA ASN A 386 -3.93 21.70 9.84
C ASN A 386 -4.98 22.60 9.16
N GLU A 387 -5.73 22.09 8.17
CA GLU A 387 -6.74 22.87 7.47
C GLU A 387 -8.00 23.07 8.33
N ASN A 388 -8.32 24.34 8.60
CA ASN A 388 -9.42 24.72 9.49
C ASN A 388 -10.79 24.38 8.91
N ASN A 389 -10.91 24.42 7.58
CA ASN A 389 -12.16 24.21 6.86
C ASN A 389 -12.53 22.71 6.71
N GLN A 390 -11.68 21.81 7.22
CA GLN A 390 -11.87 20.36 7.17
C GLN A 390 -12.14 19.76 8.56
N LYS A 391 -12.50 20.59 9.54
CA LYS A 391 -12.65 20.18 10.93
C LYS A 391 -14.12 20.02 11.28
N TRP A 392 -14.53 18.80 11.64
CA TRP A 392 -15.91 18.46 11.93
C TRP A 392 -16.02 17.74 13.28
N THR A 393 -17.17 17.86 13.93
CA THR A 393 -17.51 17.14 15.16
C THR A 393 -18.93 16.63 15.06
N TYR A 394 -19.13 15.35 15.31
CA TYR A 394 -20.47 14.76 15.37
C TYR A 394 -21.00 14.82 16.80
N ASP A 395 -22.15 15.47 16.98
CA ASP A 395 -22.90 15.48 18.22
C ASP A 395 -23.97 14.39 18.18
N ALA A 396 -23.71 13.27 18.86
CA ALA A 396 -24.64 12.14 18.90
C ALA A 396 -25.97 12.45 19.62
N THR A 397 -26.03 13.51 20.43
CA THR A 397 -27.26 13.89 21.16
C THR A 397 -28.23 14.61 20.23
N THR A 398 -27.71 15.52 19.40
CA THR A 398 -28.53 16.28 18.43
C THR A 398 -28.56 15.65 17.05
N GLY A 399 -27.68 14.68 16.77
CA GLY A 399 -27.46 14.12 15.45
C GLY A 399 -26.78 15.10 14.48
N GLN A 400 -26.23 16.22 14.93
CA GLN A 400 -25.65 17.22 14.04
C GLN A 400 -24.17 16.95 13.75
N LEU A 401 -23.78 17.09 12.49
CA LEU A 401 -22.38 17.20 12.10
C LEU A 401 -21.99 18.69 12.09
N LYS A 402 -21.35 19.14 13.17
CA LYS A 402 -20.98 20.54 13.41
C LYS A 402 -19.62 20.84 12.82
N HIS A 403 -19.46 22.00 12.21
CA HIS A 403 -18.16 22.48 11.80
C HIS A 403 -17.39 22.97 13.04
N ALA A 404 -16.17 22.50 13.25
CA ALA A 404 -15.43 22.72 14.50
C ALA A 404 -14.75 24.10 14.56
N LYS A 405 -14.42 24.71 13.42
CA LYS A 405 -13.80 26.06 13.35
C LYS A 405 -14.79 27.19 13.05
N HIS A 406 -15.60 27.04 12.02
CA HIS A 406 -16.78 27.89 11.77
C HIS A 406 -17.90 27.61 12.80
N GLN A 407 -17.77 28.23 13.97
CA GLN A 407 -18.72 28.03 15.08
C GLN A 407 -20.14 28.44 14.69
N GLY A 408 -21.12 27.65 15.11
CA GLY A 408 -22.54 27.89 14.81
C GLY A 408 -23.02 27.29 13.49
N PHE A 409 -22.13 26.68 12.70
CA PHE A 409 -22.48 26.06 11.42
C PHE A 409 -22.49 24.53 11.46
N CYS A 410 -23.45 23.94 10.75
CA CYS A 410 -23.70 22.51 10.66
C CYS A 410 -23.79 22.07 9.19
N LEU A 411 -23.50 20.80 8.93
CA LEU A 411 -23.83 20.16 7.65
C LEU A 411 -25.36 20.10 7.51
N ASP A 412 -25.84 20.59 6.37
CA ASP A 412 -27.26 20.70 6.03
C ASP A 412 -27.50 20.17 4.61
N THR A 413 -28.65 19.55 4.38
CA THR A 413 -29.16 19.25 3.04
C THR A 413 -30.32 20.18 2.69
N ASP A 414 -30.25 20.89 1.55
CA ASP A 414 -31.32 21.76 1.08
C ASP A 414 -32.34 21.00 0.21
N PRO A 415 -33.55 20.68 0.71
CA PRO A 415 -34.54 19.96 -0.06
C PRO A 415 -35.12 20.80 -1.22
N ALA A 416 -35.03 22.14 -1.14
CA ALA A 416 -35.47 23.03 -2.21
C ALA A 416 -34.48 23.06 -3.39
N GLN A 417 -33.23 22.63 -3.17
CA GLN A 417 -32.18 22.53 -4.18
C GLN A 417 -31.76 21.08 -4.41
N ASN A 418 -32.73 20.17 -4.52
CA ASN A 418 -32.48 18.74 -4.80
C ASN A 418 -31.51 18.09 -3.80
N ASN A 419 -31.68 18.36 -2.51
CA ASN A 419 -30.84 17.88 -1.42
C ASN A 419 -29.36 18.26 -1.57
N LYS A 420 -29.09 19.45 -2.12
CA LYS A 420 -27.75 20.01 -2.18
C LYS A 420 -27.17 20.10 -0.77
N LEU A 421 -25.95 19.62 -0.59
CA LEU A 421 -25.24 19.81 0.66
C LEU A 421 -24.65 21.21 0.78
N GLN A 422 -24.78 21.75 1.98
CA GLN A 422 -24.33 23.08 2.30
C GLN A 422 -23.94 23.20 3.77
N LEU A 423 -23.22 24.27 4.04
CA LEU A 423 -23.02 24.76 5.39
C LEU A 423 -24.17 25.71 5.73
N TYR A 424 -24.79 25.53 6.89
CA TYR A 424 -25.92 26.35 7.34
C TYR A 424 -25.91 26.50 8.85
N GLY A 425 -26.52 27.58 9.36
CA GLY A 425 -26.71 27.79 10.80
C GLY A 425 -27.33 26.57 11.48
N CYS A 426 -26.71 26.14 12.58
CA CYS A 426 -27.13 24.95 13.33
C CYS A 426 -28.54 25.13 13.93
N SER A 427 -29.44 24.23 13.57
CA SER A 427 -30.79 24.10 14.12
C SER A 427 -31.04 22.67 14.60
N PRO A 428 -30.93 22.37 15.91
CA PRO A 428 -30.94 21.00 16.44
C PRO A 428 -32.19 20.16 16.12
N ASN A 429 -33.32 20.81 15.85
CA ASN A 429 -34.59 20.16 15.52
C ASN A 429 -34.88 20.13 14.01
N ASN A 430 -33.94 20.55 13.17
CA ASN A 430 -34.07 20.52 11.72
C ASN A 430 -33.63 19.14 11.19
N ALA A 431 -34.58 18.38 10.64
CA ALA A 431 -34.31 17.05 10.06
C ALA A 431 -33.27 17.08 8.91
N ASN A 432 -33.09 18.21 8.25
CA ASN A 432 -32.05 18.41 7.22
C ASN A 432 -30.63 18.45 7.80
N GLN A 433 -30.49 18.66 9.10
CA GLN A 433 -29.20 18.73 9.81
C GLN A 433 -29.01 17.58 10.80
N GLN A 434 -29.95 16.63 10.83
CA GLN A 434 -29.89 15.46 11.67
C GLN A 434 -29.38 14.27 10.86
N TRP A 435 -28.33 13.64 11.39
CA TRP A 435 -27.57 12.58 10.73
C TRP A 435 -27.43 11.39 11.69
N GLY A 436 -27.77 10.20 11.20
CA GLY A 436 -27.38 8.95 11.83
C GLY A 436 -25.99 8.54 11.33
N VAL A 437 -25.05 8.37 12.24
CA VAL A 437 -23.72 7.81 11.95
C VAL A 437 -23.72 6.36 12.39
N MET A 438 -23.66 5.43 11.43
CA MET A 438 -23.85 4.00 11.68
C MET A 438 -22.84 3.14 10.93
N ASP A 439 -22.75 1.87 11.32
CA ASP A 439 -21.99 0.88 10.58
C ASP A 439 -22.59 0.71 9.17
N PRO A 440 -21.78 0.75 8.08
CA PRO A 440 -22.29 0.57 6.73
C PRO A 440 -23.04 -0.74 6.48
N SER A 441 -22.75 -1.79 7.25
CA SER A 441 -23.45 -3.07 7.19
C SER A 441 -24.86 -3.04 7.80
N ALA A 442 -25.17 -2.00 8.59
CA ALA A 442 -26.45 -1.84 9.30
C ALA A 442 -27.47 -0.96 8.54
N ILE A 443 -27.11 -0.46 7.35
CA ILE A 443 -28.01 0.34 6.49
C ILE A 443 -28.91 -0.56 5.66
#